data_AF-A0A438FVJ7-F1
#
_entry.id   AF-A0A438FVJ7-F1
#
_cell.length_a   1.000
_cell.length_b   1.000
_cell.length_c   1.000
_cell.angle_alpha   90.00
_cell.angle_beta   90.00
_cell.angle_gamma   90.00
#
_symmetry.space_group_name_H-M   'P 1'
#
loop_
_entity.id
_entity.type
_entity.pdbx_description
1 polymer ?
#
loop_
_entity_poly.entity_id
_entity_poly.type
_entity_poly.pdbx_seq_one_letter_code
_entity_poly.pdbx_strand_id
1 'polypeptide(L)'
;MNFMSYVAEVSRGWDEPNARNMGRMTSQPDAKGEMYILNEDIDMKAKIAAMVRRLEELEMKKMQEVQAISQTPLQAMPCAICLSYEHLVDECPTIPTVREMLGD
;
A
#
# COMPACT_ATOMS: atom_id res chain seq x y z
N MET A 1 -30.03 -5.34 4.56
CA MET A 1 -29.19 -6.20 3.70
C MET A 1 -28.04 -6.75 4.54
N ASN A 2 -27.83 -8.06 4.61
CA ASN A 2 -26.58 -8.59 5.17
C ASN A 2 -25.48 -8.55 4.09
N PHE A 3 -24.21 -8.48 4.50
CA PHE A 3 -23.06 -8.33 3.60
C PHE A 3 -23.03 -9.42 2.53
N MET A 4 -23.34 -10.67 2.90
CA MET A 4 -23.37 -11.80 1.97
C MET A 4 -24.47 -11.67 0.90
N SER A 5 -25.63 -11.08 1.23
CA SER A 5 -26.71 -10.82 0.26
C SER A 5 -26.32 -9.74 -0.75
N TYR A 6 -25.65 -8.69 -0.28
CA TYR A 6 -25.11 -7.65 -1.16
C TYR A 6 -24.07 -8.22 -2.14
N VAL A 7 -23.16 -9.06 -1.65
CA VAL A 7 -22.17 -9.75 -2.48
C VAL A 7 -22.85 -10.68 -3.49
N ALA A 8 -23.88 -11.44 -3.08
CA ALA A 8 -24.60 -12.36 -3.96
C ALA A 8 -25.45 -11.65 -5.04
N GLU A 9 -25.94 -10.44 -4.80
CA GLU A 9 -26.62 -9.63 -5.82
C GLU A 9 -25.63 -9.02 -6.80
N VAL A 10 -24.50 -8.49 -6.32
CA VAL A 10 -23.46 -7.91 -7.17
C VAL A 10 -22.83 -8.97 -8.07
N SER A 11 -22.54 -10.17 -7.56
CA SER A 11 -21.96 -11.27 -8.36
C SER A 11 -22.87 -11.75 -9.48
N ARG A 12 -24.20 -11.78 -9.28
CA ARG A 12 -25.15 -12.20 -10.32
C ARG A 12 -25.12 -11.31 -11.57
N GLY A 13 -24.85 -10.01 -11.39
CA GLY A 13 -24.71 -9.07 -12.51
C GLY A 13 -23.44 -9.29 -13.35
N TRP A 14 -22.46 -10.05 -12.86
CA TRP A 14 -21.23 -10.39 -13.58
C TRP A 14 -21.33 -11.71 -14.36
N ASP A 15 -22.12 -12.68 -13.89
CA ASP A 15 -22.31 -13.97 -14.55
C ASP A 15 -23.33 -13.90 -15.71
N GLU A 16 -24.19 -12.89 -15.73
CA GLU A 16 -25.23 -12.73 -16.74
C GLU A 16 -24.72 -11.89 -17.92
N PRO A 17 -24.47 -12.49 -19.10
CA PRO A 17 -24.04 -11.73 -20.26
C PRO A 17 -25.18 -10.79 -20.65
N ASN A 18 -24.94 -9.48 -20.61
CA ASN A 18 -25.92 -8.47 -21.02
C ASN A 18 -26.61 -8.90 -22.33
N ALA A 19 -27.91 -9.15 -22.30
CA ALA A 19 -28.67 -9.69 -23.45
C ALA A 19 -28.51 -8.84 -24.73
N ARG A 20 -28.17 -7.55 -24.58
CA ARG A 20 -27.85 -6.64 -25.69
C ARG A 20 -26.57 -7.01 -26.45
N ASN A 21 -25.63 -7.74 -25.85
CA ASN A 21 -24.39 -8.22 -26.46
C ASN A 21 -24.54 -9.61 -27.12
N MET A 22 -25.56 -10.40 -26.77
CA MET A 22 -25.78 -11.75 -27.33
C MET A 22 -26.10 -11.72 -28.83
N GLY A 23 -26.78 -10.66 -29.31
CA GLY A 23 -27.10 -10.49 -30.73
C GLY A 23 -25.89 -10.13 -31.63
N ARG A 24 -24.74 -9.79 -31.04
CA ARG A 24 -23.50 -9.47 -31.78
C ARG A 24 -22.55 -10.66 -31.91
N MET A 25 -22.77 -11.74 -31.14
CA MET A 25 -21.90 -12.92 -31.15
C MET A 25 -22.21 -13.91 -32.29
N THR A 26 -23.33 -13.74 -33.01
CA THR A 26 -23.73 -14.65 -34.10
C THR A 26 -23.41 -14.13 -35.51
N SER A 27 -22.68 -13.01 -35.65
CA SER A 27 -22.18 -12.62 -36.98
C SER A 27 -20.98 -13.49 -37.35
N GLN A 28 -21.21 -14.35 -38.34
CA GLN A 28 -20.23 -15.01 -39.21
C GLN A 28 -18.89 -14.24 -39.27
N PRO A 29 -17.72 -14.91 -39.21
CA PRO A 29 -16.45 -14.21 -39.28
C PRO A 29 -16.23 -13.77 -40.72
N ASP A 30 -16.73 -12.59 -41.07
CA ASP A 30 -16.14 -11.82 -42.15
C ASP A 30 -14.68 -11.59 -41.75
N ALA A 31 -13.77 -12.04 -42.61
CA ALA A 31 -12.32 -12.12 -42.42
C ALA A 31 -11.61 -10.74 -42.27
N LYS A 32 -12.30 -9.74 -41.70
CA LYS A 32 -11.80 -8.41 -41.34
C LYS A 32 -11.90 -8.11 -39.83
N GLY A 33 -12.48 -9.02 -39.04
CA GLY A 33 -12.71 -8.83 -37.59
C GLY A 33 -11.50 -9.08 -36.67
N GLU A 34 -10.45 -9.73 -37.15
CA GLU A 34 -9.26 -10.05 -36.35
C GLU A 34 -8.40 -8.82 -35.98
N MET A 35 -8.56 -7.71 -36.69
CA MET A 35 -7.73 -6.52 -36.48
C MET A 35 -8.14 -5.69 -35.25
N TYR A 36 -9.37 -5.86 -34.75
CA TYR A 36 -9.90 -5.07 -33.63
C TYR A 36 -9.77 -5.75 -32.26
N ILE A 37 -9.58 -7.08 -32.21
CA ILE A 37 -9.47 -7.83 -30.95
C ILE A 37 -8.03 -7.77 -30.38
N LEU A 38 -7.00 -7.59 -31.22
CA LEU A 38 -5.61 -7.62 -30.78
C LEU A 38 -5.13 -6.34 -30.08
N ASN A 39 -5.76 -5.19 -30.32
CA ASN A 39 -5.31 -3.90 -29.77
C ASN A 39 -5.72 -3.71 -28.30
N GLU A 40 -6.87 -4.24 -27.88
CA GLU A 40 -7.34 -4.11 -26.49
C GLU A 40 -6.47 -4.94 -25.53
N ASP A 41 -6.07 -6.15 -25.92
CA ASP A 41 -5.16 -6.99 -25.15
C ASP A 41 -3.76 -6.36 -25.03
N ILE A 42 -3.26 -5.73 -26.09
CA ILE A 42 -1.97 -5.02 -26.08
C ILE A 42 -2.05 -3.75 -25.22
N ASP A 43 -3.13 -2.97 -25.33
CA ASP A 43 -3.38 -1.79 -24.51
C ASP A 43 -3.53 -2.16 -23.02
N MET A 44 -4.25 -3.23 -22.71
CA MET A 44 -4.41 -3.73 -21.35
C MET A 44 -3.07 -4.22 -20.77
N LYS A 45 -2.27 -4.96 -21.55
CA LYS A 45 -0.91 -5.35 -21.15
C LYS A 45 -0.03 -4.13 -20.89
N ALA A 46 -0.12 -3.10 -21.73
CA ALA A 46 0.64 -1.86 -21.55
C ALA A 46 0.21 -1.12 -20.26
N LYS A 47 -1.09 -1.06 -19.98
CA LYS A 47 -1.63 -0.48 -18.74
C LYS A 47 -1.20 -1.27 -17.50
N ILE A 48 -1.26 -2.60 -17.54
CA ILE A 48 -0.77 -3.46 -16.46
C ILE A 48 0.73 -3.23 -16.24
N ALA A 49 1.54 -3.22 -17.31
CA ALA A 49 2.97 -2.94 -17.21
C ALA A 49 3.25 -1.54 -16.62
N ALA A 50 2.44 -0.54 -16.97
CA ALA A 50 2.54 0.80 -16.38
C ALA A 50 2.16 0.81 -14.88
N MET A 51 1.15 0.02 -14.48
CA MET A 51 0.77 -0.13 -13.08
C MET A 51 1.86 -0.84 -12.26
N VAL A 52 2.47 -1.91 -12.79
CA VAL A 52 3.58 -2.60 -12.13
C VAL A 52 4.75 -1.65 -11.91
N ARG A 53 5.17 -0.89 -12.93
CA ARG A 53 6.25 0.10 -12.78
C ARG A 53 5.95 1.16 -11.71
N ARG A 54 4.70 1.65 -11.64
CA ARG A 54 4.30 2.62 -10.62
C ARG A 54 4.28 2.02 -9.22
N LEU A 55 3.92 0.75 -9.09
CA LEU A 55 3.97 0.02 -7.82
C LEU A 55 5.40 -0.18 -7.34
N GLU A 56 6.30 -0.62 -8.22
CA GLU A 56 7.74 -0.75 -7.92
C GLU A 56 8.34 0.59 -7.48
N GLU A 57 8.02 1.70 -8.17
CA GLU A 57 8.48 3.04 -7.80
C GLU A 57 7.97 3.47 -6.41
N LEU A 58 6.70 3.18 -6.09
CA LEU A 58 6.13 3.48 -4.78
C LEU A 58 6.76 2.63 -3.67
N GLU A 59 7.02 1.36 -3.93
CA GLU A 59 7.69 0.46 -2.99
C GLU A 59 9.11 0.94 -2.69
N MET A 60 9.88 1.28 -3.72
CA MET A 60 11.23 1.84 -3.56
C MET A 60 11.23 3.14 -2.76
N LYS A 61 10.31 4.07 -3.05
CA LYS A 61 10.19 5.33 -2.30
C LYS A 61 9.85 5.09 -0.83
N LYS A 62 8.91 4.19 -0.54
CA LYS A 62 8.55 3.84 0.84
C LYS A 62 9.72 3.20 1.59
N MET A 63 10.46 2.30 0.94
CA MET A 63 11.65 1.70 1.54
C MET A 63 12.72 2.75 1.84
N GLN A 64 12.95 3.70 0.92
CA GLN A 64 13.90 4.78 1.12
C GLN A 64 13.49 5.71 2.28
N GLU A 65 12.20 6.03 2.41
CA GLU A 65 11.68 6.84 3.53
C GLU A 65 11.85 6.11 4.88
N VAL A 66 11.48 4.83 4.94
CA VAL A 66 11.68 4.00 6.14
C VAL A 66 13.16 3.90 6.50
N GLN A 67 14.02 3.71 5.50
CA GLN A 67 15.47 3.71 5.71
C GLN A 67 15.95 5.06 6.23
N ALA A 68 15.52 6.17 5.63
CA ALA A 68 15.88 7.51 6.08
C ALA A 68 15.45 7.77 7.53
N ILE A 69 14.24 7.34 7.93
CA ILE A 69 13.76 7.43 9.31
C ILE A 69 14.65 6.60 10.25
N SER A 70 15.01 5.37 9.85
CA SER A 70 15.87 4.49 10.65
C SER A 70 17.31 4.99 10.78
N GLN A 71 17.80 5.69 9.77
CA GLN A 71 19.15 6.23 9.71
C GLN A 71 19.26 7.63 10.32
N THR A 72 18.15 8.33 10.47
CA THR A 72 18.12 9.55 11.27
C THR A 72 18.38 9.07 12.71
N PRO A 73 19.57 9.31 13.29
CA PRO A 73 19.74 9.06 14.71
C PRO A 73 18.72 10.00 15.33
N LEU A 74 17.70 9.45 16.01
CA LEU A 74 16.83 10.25 16.88
C LEU A 74 17.78 11.18 17.60
N GLN A 75 17.73 12.48 17.27
CA GLN A 75 18.65 13.51 17.76
C GLN A 75 18.91 13.15 19.21
N ALA A 76 20.12 12.67 19.53
CA ALA A 76 20.32 11.89 20.76
C ALA A 76 19.72 12.69 21.90
N MET A 77 18.58 12.26 22.45
CA MET A 77 17.90 13.15 23.39
C MET A 77 18.74 13.14 24.67
N PRO A 78 19.14 14.32 25.17
CA PRO A 78 19.88 14.34 26.41
C PRO A 78 19.03 13.72 27.50
N CYS A 79 19.67 13.07 28.47
CA CYS A 79 19.03 12.57 29.67
C CYS A 79 18.15 13.68 30.26
N ALA A 80 16.84 13.43 30.37
CA ALA A 80 15.90 14.44 30.86
C ALA A 80 16.15 14.89 32.31
N ILE A 81 16.97 14.13 33.06
CA ILE A 81 17.28 14.38 34.48
C ILE A 81 18.46 15.35 34.64
N CYS A 82 19.53 15.17 33.86
CA CYS A 82 20.77 15.96 34.00
C CYS A 82 21.26 16.62 32.70
N LEU A 83 20.49 16.50 31.62
CA LEU A 83 20.75 17.07 30.30
C LEU A 83 22.06 16.60 29.61
N SER A 84 22.62 15.46 30.04
CA SER A 84 23.81 14.86 29.44
C SER A 84 23.45 13.99 28.22
N TYR A 85 24.38 13.81 27.28
CA TYR A 85 24.23 12.89 26.13
C TYR A 85 24.97 11.56 26.32
N GLU A 86 25.60 11.36 27.48
CA GLU A 86 26.56 10.27 27.73
C GLU A 86 25.91 8.96 28.17
N HIS A 87 24.66 9.00 28.67
CA HIS A 87 23.96 7.85 29.23
C HIS A 87 22.46 7.94 28.95
N LEU A 88 21.77 6.80 29.03
CA LEU A 88 20.31 6.76 28.97
C LEU A 88 19.69 7.35 30.25
N VAL A 89 18.40 7.65 30.20
CA VAL A 89 17.67 8.15 31.38
C VAL A 89 17.76 7.16 32.54
N ASP A 90 17.61 5.86 32.28
CA ASP A 90 17.63 4.79 33.30
C ASP A 90 18.99 4.61 33.99
N GLU A 91 20.07 5.08 33.37
CA GLU A 91 21.44 5.00 33.88
C GLU A 91 21.93 6.32 34.50
N CYS A 92 21.04 7.31 34.63
CA CYS A 92 21.43 8.63 35.12
C CYS A 92 21.93 8.58 36.58
N PRO A 93 23.14 9.09 36.85
CA PRO A 93 23.74 9.05 38.18
C PRO A 93 22.98 9.90 39.21
N THR A 94 22.10 10.79 38.77
CA THR A 94 21.26 11.64 39.62
C THR A 94 19.95 10.95 40.04
N ILE A 95 19.58 9.81 39.44
CA ILE A 95 18.35 9.06 39.81
C ILE A 95 18.25 8.77 41.31
N PRO A 96 19.29 8.25 41.99
CA PRO A 96 19.21 7.96 43.42
C PRO A 96 18.87 9.20 44.25
N THR A 97 19.50 10.32 43.92
CA THR A 97 19.31 11.60 44.63
C THR A 97 17.91 12.18 44.37
N VAL A 98 17.39 12.07 43.15
CA VAL A 98 16.02 12.52 42.82
C VAL A 98 14.97 11.67 43.54
N ARG A 99 15.18 10.36 43.66
CA ARG A 99 14.29 9.47 44.43
C ARG A 99 14.27 9.80 45.92
N GLU A 100 15.44 10.07 46.51
CA GLU A 100 15.54 10.50 47.92
C GLU A 100 14.82 11.84 48.17
N MET A 101 14.90 12.80 47.23
CA MET A 101 14.19 14.09 47.34
C MET A 101 12.68 13.96 47.18
N LEU A 102 12.20 12.96 46.43
CA LEU A 102 10.77 12.72 46.19
C LEU A 102 10.10 11.87 47.29
N GLY A 103 10.89 11.26 48.18
CA GLY A 103 10.38 10.56 49.36
C GLY A 103 9.67 9.23 49.06
N ASP A 104 10.07 8.54 47.98
CA ASP A 104 9.65 7.16 47.69
C ASP A 104 10.33 6.12 48.60
#